data_AF-A0A5C6G6X0-F1
#
_entry.id   AF-A0A5C6G6X0-F1
#
_cell.length_a   1.000
_cell.length_b   1.000
_cell.length_c   1.000
_cell.angle_alpha   90.00
_cell.angle_beta   90.00
_cell.angle_gamma   90.00
#
_symmetry.space_group_name_H-M   'P 1'
#
loop_
_entity.id
_entity.type
_entity.pdbx_description
1 polymer ?
#
loop_
_entity_poly.entity_id
_entity_poly.type
_entity_poly.pdbx_seq_one_letter_code
_entity_poly.pdbx_strand_id
1 'polypeptide(L)'
;MNGFESVGTLLADIANILLEGLRIFRLADKRYWRQDEYEQVRALEEALNEAKKDFQELCPLVNGQAQYEHDRNYESIHELRLIRDKFRVHIQLLKDWNRSGGPIDPVWIRESHSLQRELHRAQRRAARRVFTSSQESSQRCLGAFLVRRTQERVMARSNQHLSEIDYQKRQLEELGACTTTGSFDRLGEEDVVFICDFCDGHLIWEDLENVPTQRTAPCLPEPQENKQHWQATGTSSSGPKQKLVIFPPIAVASHMAPLPGDWQARLLCGFCEDEARKPQDEDDEEEIYKPNHEFEDLASLQEHMEWQHAEAVPDGQRSNNCLVM
;
A
#
# COMPACT_ATOMS: atom_id res chain seq x y z
N MET A 1 -19.36 -30.44 -2.99
CA MET A 1 -18.51 -30.86 -4.13
C MET A 1 -17.41 -29.81 -4.27
N ASN A 2 -16.31 -29.89 -3.52
CA ASN A 2 -15.37 -28.75 -3.35
C ASN A 2 -13.92 -29.13 -3.71
N GLY A 3 -13.70 -29.71 -4.90
CA GLY A 3 -12.37 -30.17 -5.32
C GLY A 3 -11.61 -29.24 -6.28
N PHE A 4 -12.22 -28.17 -6.80
CA PHE A 4 -11.67 -27.45 -7.97
C PHE A 4 -11.58 -25.93 -7.83
N GLU A 5 -12.06 -25.33 -6.74
CA GLU A 5 -11.99 -23.87 -6.60
C GLU A 5 -10.53 -23.42 -6.42
N SER A 6 -10.11 -22.52 -7.30
CA SER A 6 -8.90 -21.70 -7.24
C SER A 6 -9.27 -20.21 -7.29
N VAL A 7 -8.29 -19.33 -7.02
CA VAL A 7 -8.44 -17.88 -7.21
C VAL A 7 -9.00 -17.57 -8.60
N GLY A 8 -8.43 -18.16 -9.65
CA GLY A 8 -8.90 -17.99 -11.03
C GLY A 8 -10.36 -18.35 -11.24
N THR A 9 -10.80 -19.52 -10.76
CA THR A 9 -12.20 -19.96 -10.90
C THR A 9 -13.18 -19.05 -10.15
N LEU A 10 -12.82 -18.56 -8.96
CA LEU A 10 -13.68 -17.67 -8.17
C LEU A 10 -13.76 -16.28 -8.77
N LEU A 11 -12.65 -15.74 -9.30
CA LEU A 11 -12.65 -14.46 -10.01
C LEU A 11 -13.48 -14.54 -11.30
N ALA A 12 -13.41 -15.66 -12.03
CA ALA A 12 -14.26 -15.89 -13.19
C ALA A 12 -15.76 -15.94 -12.81
N ASP A 13 -16.10 -16.62 -11.71
CA ASP A 13 -17.47 -16.64 -11.19
C ASP A 13 -17.97 -15.23 -10.82
N ILE A 14 -17.16 -14.44 -10.11
CA ILE A 14 -17.48 -13.05 -9.74
C ILE A 14 -17.67 -12.19 -10.99
N ALA A 15 -16.78 -12.33 -11.99
CA ALA A 15 -16.92 -11.61 -13.25
C ALA A 15 -18.23 -11.97 -13.98
N ASN A 16 -18.62 -13.25 -13.97
CA ASN A 16 -19.90 -13.69 -14.53
C ASN A 16 -21.11 -13.09 -13.78
N ILE A 17 -21.03 -12.98 -12.45
CA ILE A 17 -22.07 -12.34 -11.63
C ILE A 17 -22.19 -10.84 -11.98
N LEU A 18 -21.07 -10.13 -12.08
CA LEU A 18 -21.06 -8.71 -12.49
C LEU A 18 -21.62 -8.52 -13.90
N LEU A 19 -21.23 -9.38 -14.85
CA LEU A 19 -21.78 -9.37 -16.21
C LEU A 19 -23.29 -9.65 -16.23
N GLU A 20 -23.78 -10.51 -15.34
CA GLU A 20 -25.21 -10.73 -15.16
C GLU A 20 -25.90 -9.46 -14.64
N GLY A 21 -25.32 -8.77 -13.66
CA GLY A 21 -25.75 -7.46 -13.19
C GLY A 21 -25.92 -6.47 -14.33
N LEU A 22 -24.86 -6.28 -15.13
CA LEU A 22 -24.87 -5.39 -16.29
C LEU A 22 -25.91 -5.80 -17.34
N ARG A 23 -26.15 -7.10 -17.51
CA ARG A 23 -27.17 -7.61 -18.43
C ARG A 23 -28.58 -7.23 -17.98
N ILE A 24 -28.87 -7.20 -16.68
CA ILE A 24 -30.17 -6.76 -16.13
C ILE A 24 -30.45 -5.33 -16.61
N PHE A 25 -29.52 -4.40 -16.37
CA PHE A 25 -29.64 -3.01 -16.79
C PHE A 25 -29.70 -2.83 -18.31
N ARG A 26 -28.99 -3.67 -19.06
CA ARG A 26 -29.05 -3.64 -20.53
C ARG A 26 -30.45 -3.93 -21.06
N LEU A 27 -31.18 -4.82 -20.40
CA LEU A 27 -32.51 -5.29 -20.79
C LEU A 27 -33.65 -4.52 -20.13
N ALA A 28 -33.38 -3.74 -19.08
CA ALA A 28 -34.37 -2.93 -18.40
C ALA A 28 -34.89 -1.77 -19.26
N ASP A 29 -36.12 -1.32 -19.02
CA ASP A 29 -36.70 -0.15 -19.68
C ASP A 29 -36.01 1.14 -19.18
N LYS A 30 -35.46 1.90 -20.12
CA LYS A 30 -34.66 3.11 -19.87
C LYS A 30 -35.46 4.41 -19.86
N ARG A 31 -36.75 4.36 -20.20
CA ARG A 31 -37.60 5.58 -20.35
C ARG A 31 -37.68 6.43 -19.10
N TYR A 32 -37.53 5.83 -17.92
CA TYR A 32 -37.67 6.49 -16.62
C TYR A 32 -36.39 6.47 -15.78
N TRP A 33 -35.26 6.12 -16.39
CA TRP A 33 -33.99 6.15 -15.68
C TRP A 33 -33.66 7.57 -15.23
N ARG A 34 -33.14 7.65 -14.02
CA ARG A 34 -32.55 8.82 -13.42
C ARG A 34 -31.04 8.59 -13.33
N GLN A 35 -30.36 9.54 -12.71
CA GLN A 35 -28.91 9.52 -12.54
C GLN A 35 -28.43 8.24 -11.83
N ASP A 36 -29.17 7.80 -10.82
CA ASP A 36 -28.82 6.67 -9.96
C ASP A 36 -28.74 5.34 -10.76
N GLU A 37 -29.63 5.10 -11.73
CA GLU A 37 -29.55 3.90 -12.56
C GLU A 37 -28.30 3.88 -13.44
N TYR A 38 -27.92 5.03 -14.00
CA TYR A 38 -26.68 5.14 -14.77
C TYR A 38 -25.43 5.04 -13.88
N GLU A 39 -25.50 5.56 -12.66
CA GLU A 39 -24.44 5.40 -11.65
C GLU A 39 -24.28 3.95 -11.21
N GLN A 40 -25.38 3.23 -11.02
CA GLN A 40 -25.34 1.81 -10.70
C GLN A 40 -24.70 0.99 -11.82
N VAL A 41 -24.97 1.32 -13.09
CA VAL A 41 -24.29 0.68 -14.24
C VAL A 41 -22.79 0.98 -14.20
N ARG A 42 -22.41 2.26 -14.03
CA ARG A 42 -21.00 2.66 -13.95
C ARG A 42 -20.26 1.96 -12.81
N ALA A 43 -20.86 1.89 -11.62
CA ALA A 43 -20.26 1.21 -10.48
C ALA A 43 -20.00 -0.29 -10.74
N LEU A 44 -20.90 -0.98 -11.44
CA LEU A 44 -20.69 -2.38 -11.83
C LEU A 44 -19.63 -2.54 -12.94
N GLU A 45 -19.58 -1.62 -13.90
CA GLU A 45 -18.55 -1.60 -14.94
C GLU A 45 -17.16 -1.34 -14.35
N GLU A 46 -17.05 -0.37 -13.44
CA GLU A 46 -15.83 -0.06 -12.71
C GLU A 46 -15.35 -1.25 -11.90
N ALA A 47 -16.22 -1.91 -11.14
CA ALA A 47 -15.88 -3.12 -10.38
C ALA A 47 -15.35 -4.25 -11.28
N LEU A 48 -15.99 -4.49 -12.44
CA LEU A 48 -15.55 -5.53 -13.37
C LEU A 48 -14.22 -5.18 -14.05
N ASN A 49 -14.03 -3.91 -14.42
CA ASN A 49 -12.83 -3.45 -15.09
C ASN A 49 -11.63 -3.42 -14.13
N GLU A 50 -11.82 -2.99 -12.89
CA GLU A 50 -10.80 -3.03 -11.85
C GLU A 50 -10.39 -4.47 -11.54
N ALA A 51 -11.34 -5.39 -11.34
CA ALA A 51 -11.00 -6.78 -11.08
C ALA A 51 -10.17 -7.43 -12.21
N LYS A 52 -10.45 -7.08 -13.47
CA LYS A 52 -9.66 -7.52 -14.63
C LYS A 52 -8.27 -6.89 -14.64
N LYS A 53 -8.19 -5.59 -14.37
CA LYS A 53 -6.94 -4.84 -14.29
C LYS A 53 -6.04 -5.44 -13.20
N ASP A 54 -6.58 -5.66 -12.01
CA ASP A 54 -5.85 -6.27 -10.89
C ASP A 54 -5.33 -7.65 -11.27
N PHE A 55 -6.15 -8.49 -11.90
CA PHE A 55 -5.69 -9.79 -12.36
C PHE A 55 -4.50 -9.67 -13.32
N GLN A 56 -4.56 -8.77 -14.30
CA GLN A 56 -3.49 -8.53 -15.26
C GLN A 56 -2.21 -7.98 -14.62
N GLU A 57 -2.35 -7.04 -13.67
CA GLU A 57 -1.23 -6.38 -13.01
C GLU A 57 -0.56 -7.25 -11.94
N LEU A 58 -1.32 -8.12 -11.26
CA LEU A 58 -0.80 -8.97 -10.20
C LEU A 58 -0.06 -10.21 -10.73
N CYS A 59 -0.51 -10.80 -11.83
CA CYS A 59 0.13 -11.98 -12.44
C CYS A 59 1.66 -11.85 -12.62
N PRO A 60 2.22 -10.77 -13.21
CA PRO A 60 3.66 -10.64 -13.38
C PRO A 60 4.43 -10.43 -12.05
N LEU A 61 3.74 -10.13 -10.94
CA LEU A 61 4.37 -9.92 -9.64
C LEU A 61 4.57 -11.22 -8.85
N VAL A 62 3.89 -12.30 -9.23
CA VAL A 62 3.81 -13.56 -8.44
C VAL A 62 4.27 -14.79 -9.23
N ASN A 63 5.36 -14.63 -10.00
CA ASN A 63 5.93 -15.68 -10.88
C ASN A 63 5.01 -16.15 -12.02
N GLY A 64 4.06 -15.31 -12.42
CA GLY A 64 3.24 -15.51 -13.62
C GLY A 64 1.79 -15.89 -13.34
N GLN A 65 0.98 -15.85 -14.41
CA GLN A 65 -0.46 -16.07 -14.33
C GLN A 65 -0.83 -17.44 -13.77
N ALA A 66 -0.13 -18.49 -14.16
CA ALA A 66 -0.45 -19.84 -13.73
C ALA A 66 -0.41 -19.99 -12.21
N GLN A 67 0.58 -19.38 -11.54
CA GLN A 67 0.73 -19.47 -10.09
C GLN A 67 -0.41 -18.75 -9.36
N TYR A 68 -0.81 -17.57 -9.86
CA TYR A 68 -1.91 -16.81 -9.27
C TYR A 68 -3.27 -17.46 -9.54
N GLU A 69 -3.53 -17.86 -10.79
CA GLU A 69 -4.81 -18.41 -11.22
C GLU A 69 -5.11 -19.76 -10.53
N HIS A 70 -4.08 -20.57 -10.30
CA HIS A 70 -4.20 -21.86 -9.63
C HIS A 70 -3.94 -21.79 -8.12
N ASP A 71 -3.80 -20.58 -7.53
CA ASP A 71 -3.69 -20.44 -6.08
C ASP A 71 -4.90 -21.07 -5.40
N ARG A 72 -4.60 -21.88 -4.39
CA ARG A 72 -5.56 -22.64 -3.57
C ARG A 72 -5.34 -22.42 -2.08
N ASN A 73 -4.59 -21.37 -1.71
CA ASN A 73 -4.45 -21.00 -0.31
C ASN A 73 -5.83 -20.83 0.33
N TYR A 74 -6.03 -21.49 1.47
CA TYR A 74 -7.33 -21.54 2.13
C TYR A 74 -7.90 -20.14 2.40
N GLU A 75 -7.07 -19.21 2.85
CA GLU A 75 -7.50 -17.85 3.17
C GLU A 75 -7.91 -17.08 1.91
N SER A 76 -7.12 -17.16 0.82
CA SER A 76 -7.48 -16.57 -0.49
C SER A 76 -8.84 -17.08 -0.97
N ILE A 77 -9.03 -18.39 -0.93
CA ILE A 77 -10.25 -19.05 -1.41
C ILE A 77 -11.45 -18.71 -0.53
N HIS A 78 -11.27 -18.72 0.79
CA HIS A 78 -12.34 -18.39 1.73
C HIS A 78 -12.82 -16.95 1.54
N GLU A 79 -11.88 -16.01 1.43
CA GLU A 79 -12.17 -14.60 1.25
C GLU A 79 -12.91 -14.31 -0.06
N LEU A 80 -12.42 -14.86 -1.18
CA LEU A 80 -13.07 -14.70 -2.48
C LEU A 80 -14.45 -15.37 -2.54
N ARG A 81 -14.67 -16.48 -1.81
CA ARG A 81 -16.01 -17.09 -1.68
C ARG A 81 -16.98 -16.14 -0.98
N LEU A 82 -16.57 -15.52 0.12
CA LEU A 82 -17.41 -14.56 0.86
C LEU A 82 -17.79 -13.38 -0.05
N ILE A 83 -16.82 -12.82 -0.78
CA ILE A 83 -17.06 -11.70 -1.70
C ILE A 83 -17.97 -12.12 -2.86
N ARG A 84 -17.75 -13.31 -3.45
CA ARG A 84 -18.65 -13.88 -4.47
C ARG A 84 -20.08 -13.99 -3.96
N ASP A 85 -20.26 -14.50 -2.74
CA ASP A 85 -21.59 -14.68 -2.17
C ASP A 85 -22.26 -13.33 -1.87
N LYS A 86 -21.51 -12.31 -1.44
CA LYS A 86 -22.00 -10.93 -1.35
C LYS A 86 -22.44 -10.37 -2.70
N PHE A 87 -21.64 -10.54 -3.75
CA PHE A 87 -22.03 -10.15 -5.12
C PHE A 87 -23.28 -10.88 -5.60
N ARG A 88 -23.44 -12.18 -5.28
CA ARG A 88 -24.66 -12.92 -5.63
C ARG A 88 -25.90 -12.32 -4.99
N VAL A 89 -25.82 -11.99 -3.69
CA VAL A 89 -26.92 -11.34 -2.97
C VAL A 89 -27.21 -9.97 -3.59
N HIS A 90 -26.17 -9.17 -3.83
CA HIS A 90 -26.29 -7.84 -4.44
C HIS A 90 -26.99 -7.88 -5.81
N ILE A 91 -26.52 -8.75 -6.71
CA ILE A 91 -27.13 -8.88 -8.04
C ILE A 91 -28.53 -9.48 -7.97
N GLN A 92 -28.84 -10.31 -6.96
CA GLN A 92 -30.20 -10.78 -6.74
C GLN A 92 -31.16 -9.63 -6.39
N LEU A 93 -30.73 -8.66 -5.58
CA LEU A 93 -31.52 -7.44 -5.33
C LEU A 93 -31.82 -6.68 -6.62
N LEU A 94 -30.82 -6.54 -7.50
CA LEU A 94 -31.00 -5.86 -8.80
C LEU A 94 -31.93 -6.65 -9.73
N LYS A 95 -31.93 -7.99 -9.69
CA LYS A 95 -32.89 -8.82 -10.43
C LYS A 95 -34.31 -8.59 -9.95
N ASP A 96 -34.50 -8.49 -8.64
CA ASP A 96 -35.82 -8.29 -8.05
C ASP A 96 -36.32 -6.86 -8.29
N TRP A 97 -35.44 -5.86 -8.23
CA TRP A 97 -35.72 -4.49 -8.69
C TRP A 97 -36.21 -4.46 -10.14
N ASN A 98 -35.53 -5.17 -11.06
CA ASN A 98 -35.94 -5.20 -12.47
C ASN A 98 -37.33 -5.86 -12.68
N ARG A 99 -37.80 -6.68 -11.74
CA ARG A 99 -39.15 -7.28 -11.77
C ARG A 99 -40.21 -6.35 -11.18
N SER A 100 -39.89 -5.65 -10.08
CA SER A 100 -40.82 -4.75 -9.41
C SER A 100 -40.93 -3.38 -10.08
N GLY A 101 -39.86 -2.95 -10.76
CA GLY A 101 -39.69 -1.59 -11.23
C GLY A 101 -39.45 -0.59 -10.08
N GLY A 102 -39.48 0.70 -10.43
CA GLY A 102 -39.21 1.81 -9.50
C GLY A 102 -37.79 2.36 -9.61
N PRO A 103 -37.48 3.46 -8.90
CA PRO A 103 -36.13 4.01 -8.86
C PRO A 103 -35.18 3.08 -8.10
N ILE A 104 -33.89 3.12 -8.45
CA ILE A 104 -32.84 2.45 -7.67
C ILE A 104 -32.62 3.12 -6.32
N ASP A 105 -32.30 2.31 -5.31
CA ASP A 105 -31.81 2.80 -4.03
C ASP A 105 -30.33 3.21 -4.14
N PRO A 106 -29.96 4.48 -3.86
CA PRO A 106 -28.58 4.93 -3.84
C PRO A 106 -27.66 4.17 -2.88
N VAL A 107 -28.22 3.46 -1.89
CA VAL A 107 -27.47 2.55 -1.02
C VAL A 107 -26.78 1.46 -1.85
N TRP A 108 -27.45 0.91 -2.87
CA TRP A 108 -26.90 -0.18 -3.70
C TRP A 108 -25.70 0.26 -4.53
N ILE A 109 -25.63 1.54 -4.89
CA ILE A 109 -24.47 2.13 -5.59
C ILE A 109 -23.26 2.15 -4.65
N ARG A 110 -23.46 2.60 -3.40
CA ARG A 110 -22.41 2.57 -2.37
C ARG A 110 -21.96 1.16 -2.04
N GLU A 111 -22.90 0.21 -1.97
CA GLU A 111 -22.59 -1.21 -1.79
C GLU A 111 -21.76 -1.76 -2.96
N SER A 112 -22.05 -1.36 -4.19
CA SER A 112 -21.27 -1.75 -5.38
C SER A 112 -19.82 -1.30 -5.27
N HIS A 113 -19.58 -0.03 -4.88
CA HIS A 113 -18.23 0.47 -4.64
C HIS A 113 -17.56 -0.17 -3.42
N SER A 114 -18.33 -0.53 -2.39
CA SER A 114 -17.79 -1.26 -1.24
C SER A 114 -17.30 -2.64 -1.66
N LEU A 115 -18.12 -3.40 -2.39
CA LEU A 115 -17.77 -4.73 -2.90
C LEU A 115 -16.61 -4.68 -3.90
N GLN A 116 -16.55 -3.63 -4.72
CA GLN A 116 -15.40 -3.34 -5.58
C GLN A 116 -14.10 -3.24 -4.75
N ARG A 117 -14.06 -2.37 -3.73
CA ARG A 117 -12.88 -2.20 -2.88
C ARG A 117 -12.52 -3.48 -2.13
N GLU A 118 -13.51 -4.22 -1.64
CA GLU A 118 -13.28 -5.52 -0.99
C GLU A 118 -12.65 -6.53 -1.97
N LEU A 119 -13.14 -6.61 -3.20
CA LEU A 119 -12.58 -7.49 -4.23
C LEU A 119 -11.16 -7.10 -4.61
N HIS A 120 -10.91 -5.81 -4.81
CA HIS A 120 -9.58 -5.25 -5.09
C HIS A 120 -8.55 -5.70 -4.04
N ARG A 121 -8.89 -5.48 -2.76
CA ARG A 121 -8.03 -5.88 -1.63
C ARG A 121 -7.86 -7.39 -1.52
N ALA A 122 -8.92 -8.17 -1.75
CA ALA A 122 -8.84 -9.63 -1.72
C ALA A 122 -7.91 -10.18 -2.81
N GLN A 123 -7.94 -9.62 -4.03
CA GLN A 123 -7.02 -9.99 -5.11
C GLN A 123 -5.57 -9.68 -4.73
N ARG A 124 -5.31 -8.48 -4.18
CA ARG A 124 -3.97 -8.10 -3.71
C ARG A 124 -3.46 -8.97 -2.57
N ARG A 125 -4.30 -9.30 -1.59
CA ARG A 125 -3.96 -10.22 -0.49
C ARG A 125 -3.66 -11.63 -1.01
N ALA A 126 -4.45 -12.14 -1.94
CA ALA A 126 -4.18 -13.42 -2.58
C ALA A 126 -2.82 -13.41 -3.29
N ALA A 127 -2.52 -12.37 -4.07
CA ALA A 127 -1.22 -12.21 -4.71
C ALA A 127 -0.08 -12.11 -3.69
N ARG A 128 -0.27 -11.37 -2.59
CA ARG A 128 0.70 -11.29 -1.49
C ARG A 128 0.99 -12.66 -0.87
N ARG A 129 -0.01 -13.52 -0.70
CA ARG A 129 0.18 -14.88 -0.16
C ARG A 129 1.02 -15.74 -1.10
N VAL A 130 0.75 -15.68 -2.41
CA VAL A 130 1.57 -16.34 -3.43
C VAL A 130 3.00 -15.82 -3.39
N PHE A 131 3.16 -14.49 -3.37
CA PHE A 131 4.46 -13.83 -3.26
C PHE A 131 5.25 -14.32 -2.05
N THR A 132 4.67 -14.23 -0.84
CA THR A 132 5.32 -14.66 0.41
C THR A 132 5.70 -16.15 0.38
N SER A 133 4.89 -17.01 -0.26
CA SER A 133 5.23 -18.43 -0.40
C SER A 133 6.41 -18.69 -1.36
N SER A 134 6.69 -17.76 -2.27
CA SER A 134 7.70 -17.92 -3.32
C SER A 134 9.00 -17.16 -3.08
N GLN A 135 8.97 -16.13 -2.23
CA GLN A 135 10.11 -15.23 -2.02
C GLN A 135 10.62 -15.33 -0.59
N GLU A 136 11.47 -16.34 -0.34
CA GLU A 136 12.09 -16.59 0.97
C GLU A 136 13.07 -15.48 1.40
N SER A 137 13.55 -14.64 0.47
CA SER A 137 14.62 -13.67 0.70
C SER A 137 14.16 -12.30 1.20
N SER A 138 12.86 -11.99 1.21
CA SER A 138 12.35 -10.70 1.67
C SER A 138 11.24 -10.88 2.70
N GLN A 139 11.45 -10.28 3.88
CA GLN A 139 10.43 -10.18 4.93
C GLN A 139 9.40 -9.08 4.66
N ARG A 140 9.60 -8.27 3.60
CA ARG A 140 8.72 -7.15 3.23
C ARG A 140 7.37 -7.65 2.73
N CYS A 141 6.32 -6.88 3.01
CA CYS A 141 5.06 -7.09 2.32
C CYS A 141 5.24 -6.87 0.81
N LEU A 142 4.44 -7.53 -0.04
CA LEU A 142 4.45 -7.29 -1.49
C LEU A 142 4.27 -5.80 -1.82
N GLY A 143 3.39 -5.09 -1.11
CA GLY A 143 3.24 -3.63 -1.27
C GLY A 143 4.53 -2.86 -0.99
N ALA A 144 5.18 -3.14 0.14
CA ALA A 144 6.46 -2.54 0.51
C ALA A 144 7.56 -2.84 -0.53
N PHE A 145 7.64 -4.10 -0.98
CA PHE A 145 8.58 -4.54 -2.00
C PHE A 145 8.44 -3.75 -3.30
N LEU A 146 7.21 -3.47 -3.74
CA LEU A 146 6.95 -2.68 -4.96
C LEU A 146 7.38 -1.21 -4.82
N VAL A 147 7.12 -0.60 -3.66
CA VAL A 147 7.58 0.78 -3.40
C VAL A 147 9.11 0.81 -3.35
N ARG A 148 9.74 -0.14 -2.66
CA ARG A 148 11.20 -0.25 -2.59
C ARG A 148 11.84 -0.41 -3.97
N ARG A 149 11.30 -1.31 -4.81
CA ARG A 149 11.74 -1.49 -6.20
C ARG A 149 11.61 -0.21 -7.03
N THR A 150 10.59 0.60 -6.75
CA THR A 150 10.41 1.89 -7.41
C THR A 150 11.49 2.88 -6.97
N GLN A 151 11.77 2.97 -5.66
CA GLN A 151 12.85 3.80 -5.12
C GLN A 151 14.20 3.44 -5.75
N GLU A 152 14.55 2.16 -5.80
CA GLU A 152 15.80 1.66 -6.41
C GLU A 152 15.89 2.03 -7.90
N ARG A 153 14.79 1.87 -8.64
CA ARG A 153 14.74 2.25 -10.07
C ARG A 153 14.95 3.75 -10.27
N VAL A 154 14.36 4.59 -9.43
CA VAL A 154 14.49 6.04 -9.53
C VAL A 154 15.89 6.50 -9.11
N MET A 155 16.46 5.91 -8.05
CA MET A 155 17.85 6.12 -7.64
C MET A 155 18.82 5.74 -8.76
N ALA A 156 18.66 4.57 -9.39
CA ALA A 156 19.54 4.12 -10.47
C ALA A 156 19.48 5.00 -11.74
N ARG A 157 18.38 5.72 -11.96
CA ARG A 157 18.24 6.68 -13.08
C ARG A 157 18.89 8.04 -12.80
N SER A 158 19.16 8.34 -11.54
CA SER A 158 19.67 9.63 -11.08
C SER A 158 21.19 9.71 -11.29
N ASN A 159 21.63 10.05 -12.49
CA ASN A 159 23.05 10.31 -12.78
C ASN A 159 23.47 11.70 -12.27
N GLN A 160 24.41 11.72 -11.31
CA GLN A 160 25.37 12.75 -10.82
C GLN A 160 25.11 14.27 -10.90
N HIS A 161 23.97 14.78 -11.36
CA HIS A 161 23.59 16.19 -11.18
C HIS A 161 22.07 16.35 -11.17
N LEU A 162 21.44 16.05 -10.03
CA LEU A 162 19.99 16.19 -9.87
C LEU A 162 19.59 17.67 -9.92
N SER A 163 18.78 18.04 -10.91
CA SER A 163 18.06 19.31 -10.84
C SER A 163 16.95 19.24 -9.78
N GLU A 164 16.48 20.39 -9.30
CA GLU A 164 15.33 20.46 -8.40
C GLU A 164 14.09 19.78 -9.01
N ILE A 165 13.95 19.86 -10.34
CA ILE A 165 12.87 19.21 -11.09
C ILE A 165 12.99 17.68 -11.02
N ASP A 166 14.19 17.13 -11.13
CA ASP A 166 14.41 15.68 -11.03
C ASP A 166 14.12 15.17 -9.62
N TYR A 167 14.39 15.97 -8.60
CA TYR A 167 14.07 15.64 -7.21
C TYR A 167 12.57 15.61 -6.94
N GLN A 168 11.84 16.64 -7.39
CA GLN A 168 10.38 16.68 -7.30
C GLN A 168 9.73 15.52 -8.07
N LYS A 169 10.24 15.23 -9.28
CA LYS A 169 9.77 14.10 -10.09
C LYS A 169 9.98 12.77 -9.36
N ARG A 170 11.14 12.58 -8.73
CA ARG A 170 11.42 11.40 -7.91
C ARG A 170 10.43 11.27 -6.75
N GLN A 171 10.19 12.33 -5.99
CA GLN A 171 9.25 12.29 -4.86
C GLN A 171 7.83 11.94 -5.33
N LEU A 172 7.41 12.50 -6.47
CA LEU A 172 6.10 12.20 -7.05
C LEU A 172 5.99 10.74 -7.49
N GLU A 173 7.04 10.16 -8.09
CA GLU A 173 7.08 8.74 -8.46
C GLU A 173 7.05 7.83 -7.21
N GLU A 174 7.78 8.17 -6.14
CA GLU A 174 7.79 7.44 -4.87
C GLU A 174 6.41 7.49 -4.16
N LEU A 175 5.77 8.66 -4.13
CA LEU A 175 4.41 8.84 -3.59
C LEU A 175 3.36 8.13 -4.43
N GLY A 176 3.46 8.20 -5.76
CA GLY A 176 2.58 7.49 -6.69
C GLY A 176 2.64 5.97 -6.52
N ALA A 177 3.83 5.44 -6.18
CA ALA A 177 3.97 4.03 -5.81
C ALA A 177 3.22 3.70 -4.51
N CYS A 178 3.25 4.59 -3.50
CA CYS A 178 2.50 4.39 -2.26
C CYS A 178 0.98 4.39 -2.50
N THR A 179 0.47 5.32 -3.30
CA THR A 179 -0.97 5.37 -3.64
C THR A 179 -1.42 4.19 -4.51
N THR A 180 -0.48 3.48 -5.14
CA THR A 180 -0.76 2.26 -5.91
C THR A 180 -0.77 1.01 -5.02
N THR A 181 -0.15 1.07 -3.83
CA THR A 181 -0.02 -0.07 -2.90
C THR A 181 -0.95 0.01 -1.70
N GLY A 182 -1.50 1.19 -1.42
CA GLY A 182 -2.45 1.43 -0.36
C GLY A 182 -3.00 2.85 -0.40
N SER A 183 -3.61 3.26 0.70
CA SER A 183 -4.25 4.58 0.83
C SER A 183 -3.79 5.29 2.09
N PHE A 184 -3.69 6.61 2.01
CA PHE A 184 -3.52 7.47 3.18
C PHE A 184 -4.89 7.96 3.63
N ASP A 185 -5.15 7.90 4.93
CA ASP A 185 -6.41 8.32 5.56
C ASP A 185 -6.14 8.97 6.93
N ARG A 186 -7.20 9.48 7.56
CA ARG A 186 -7.16 9.98 8.94
C ARG A 186 -7.48 8.88 9.92
N LEU A 187 -6.69 8.78 10.99
CA LEU A 187 -7.00 7.97 12.15
C LEU A 187 -7.35 8.90 13.30
N GLY A 188 -8.65 9.03 13.59
CA GLY A 188 -9.13 10.02 14.55
C GLY A 188 -8.95 11.46 14.04
N GLU A 189 -8.78 12.41 14.97
CA GLU A 189 -8.70 13.83 14.67
C GLU A 189 -7.27 14.33 14.43
N GLU A 190 -6.26 13.60 14.90
CA GLU A 190 -4.87 14.09 14.99
C GLU A 190 -3.90 13.31 14.11
N ASP A 191 -4.16 12.04 13.81
CA ASP A 191 -3.17 11.14 13.21
C ASP A 191 -3.41 10.87 11.73
N VAL A 192 -2.31 10.64 11.01
CA VAL A 192 -2.32 10.19 9.62
C VAL A 192 -1.98 8.70 9.59
N VAL A 193 -2.76 7.92 8.83
CA VAL A 193 -2.53 6.49 8.67
C VAL A 193 -2.36 6.11 7.21
N PHE A 194 -1.46 5.17 6.92
CA PHE A 194 -1.40 4.47 5.66
C PHE A 194 -1.92 3.04 5.84
N ILE A 195 -2.83 2.61 4.96
CA ILE A 195 -3.43 1.27 4.97
C ILE A 195 -2.99 0.54 3.71
N CYS A 196 -2.21 -0.53 3.86
CA CYS A 196 -1.70 -1.31 2.75
C CYS A 196 -2.75 -2.30 2.21
N ASP A 197 -3.07 -2.24 0.92
CA ASP A 197 -4.08 -3.13 0.31
C ASP A 197 -3.59 -4.60 0.17
N PHE A 198 -2.29 -4.86 0.37
CA PHE A 198 -1.71 -6.21 0.26
C PHE A 198 -1.68 -6.99 1.58
N CYS A 199 -1.69 -6.31 2.74
CA CYS A 199 -1.61 -6.97 4.04
C CYS A 199 -2.53 -6.39 5.13
N ASP A 200 -3.33 -5.37 4.83
CA ASP A 200 -4.13 -4.61 5.81
C ASP A 200 -3.30 -4.02 6.97
N GLY A 201 -1.99 -3.90 6.77
CA GLY A 201 -1.09 -3.32 7.75
C GLY A 201 -1.22 -1.80 7.79
N HIS A 202 -1.34 -1.26 9.00
CA HIS A 202 -1.46 0.16 9.26
C HIS A 202 -0.11 0.76 9.67
N LEU A 203 0.24 1.90 9.09
CA LEU A 203 1.39 2.73 9.48
C LEU A 203 0.86 4.07 9.96
N ILE A 204 1.19 4.45 11.19
CA ILE A 204 0.61 5.63 11.86
C ILE A 204 1.68 6.68 12.06
N TRP A 205 1.39 7.89 11.59
CA TRP A 205 2.11 9.10 11.97
C TRP A 205 1.25 9.86 12.97
N GLU A 206 1.71 9.86 14.21
CA GLU A 206 1.03 10.54 15.31
C GLU A 206 1.15 12.06 15.21
N ASP A 207 0.08 12.76 15.57
CA ASP A 207 0.01 14.22 15.64
C ASP A 207 0.52 14.91 14.37
N LEU A 208 -0.20 14.68 13.27
CA LEU A 208 0.16 15.19 11.95
C LEU A 208 -1.07 15.71 11.21
N GLU A 209 -1.02 16.95 10.74
CA GLU A 209 -2.15 17.60 10.07
C GLU A 209 -2.38 16.99 8.67
N ASN A 210 -1.29 16.69 7.95
CA ASN A 210 -1.31 16.19 6.58
C ASN A 210 -0.14 15.22 6.31
N VAL A 211 -0.30 14.34 5.32
CA VAL A 211 0.78 13.46 4.83
C VAL A 211 1.95 14.32 4.32
N PRO A 212 3.19 14.17 4.84
CA PRO A 212 4.34 14.91 4.35
C PRO A 212 4.73 14.43 2.96
N THR A 213 4.50 15.26 1.96
CA THR A 213 4.76 14.93 0.54
C THR A 213 6.18 15.30 0.10
N GLN A 214 6.92 16.03 0.93
CA GLN A 214 8.27 16.48 0.62
C GLN A 214 9.23 16.02 1.72
N ARG A 215 10.35 15.44 1.31
CA ARG A 215 11.51 15.21 2.18
C ARG A 215 12.06 16.56 2.64
N THR A 216 12.58 16.60 3.86
CA THR A 216 13.31 17.76 4.37
C THR A 216 14.59 17.89 3.56
N ALA A 217 14.73 18.96 2.76
CA ALA A 217 15.93 19.17 1.95
C ALA A 217 17.16 19.36 2.87
N PRO A 218 18.35 18.84 2.54
CA PRO A 218 19.56 19.55 2.92
C PRO A 218 19.56 20.84 2.10
N CYS A 219 19.32 21.98 2.73
CA CYS A 219 19.51 23.26 2.09
C CYS A 219 21.02 23.54 1.91
N LEU A 220 21.77 22.69 1.20
CA LEU A 220 23.17 22.94 0.82
C LEU A 220 23.59 22.10 -0.41
N PRO A 221 24.20 22.72 -1.43
CA PRO A 221 24.82 22.03 -2.56
C PRO A 221 26.22 21.57 -2.14
N GLU A 222 26.34 20.46 -1.41
CA GLU A 222 27.63 19.77 -1.29
C GLU A 222 27.52 18.33 -1.80
N PRO A 223 28.44 17.89 -2.66
CA PRO A 223 28.48 16.53 -3.17
C PRO A 223 29.07 15.62 -2.08
N GLN A 224 28.30 15.34 -1.04
CA GLN A 224 28.59 14.23 -0.15
C GLN A 224 27.77 13.04 -0.62
N GLU A 225 28.47 12.11 -1.26
CA GLU A 225 27.96 10.77 -1.57
C GLU A 225 27.41 10.16 -0.26
N ASN A 226 26.13 9.75 -0.26
CA ASN A 226 25.42 9.07 0.84
C ASN A 226 24.86 9.90 2.01
N LYS A 227 24.33 11.12 1.82
CA LYS A 227 23.37 11.66 2.81
C LYS A 227 22.02 10.95 2.68
N GLN A 228 21.70 10.13 3.68
CA GLN A 228 20.48 9.32 3.75
C GLN A 228 19.28 10.21 4.10
N HIS A 229 18.68 10.87 3.11
CA HIS A 229 17.55 11.79 3.30
C HIS A 229 16.25 11.07 3.68
N TRP A 230 16.16 10.52 4.89
CA TRP A 230 15.00 9.75 5.33
C TRP A 230 13.87 10.58 5.94
N GLN A 231 14.16 11.84 6.28
CA GLN A 231 13.28 12.75 7.00
C GLN A 231 12.32 13.52 6.08
N ALA A 232 11.16 13.87 6.64
CA ALA A 232 10.20 14.80 6.10
C ALA A 232 9.69 15.73 7.20
N THR A 233 9.37 16.97 6.83
CA THR A 233 8.80 17.95 7.76
C THR A 233 7.29 17.93 7.63
N GLY A 234 6.60 17.59 8.71
CA GLY A 234 5.16 17.73 8.83
C GLY A 234 4.76 18.84 9.80
N THR A 235 3.48 19.21 9.76
CA THR A 235 2.87 20.12 10.73
C THR A 235 2.08 19.31 11.74
N SER A 236 2.26 19.60 13.03
CA SER A 236 1.48 19.00 14.12
C SER A 236 0.01 19.40 14.04
N SER A 237 -0.89 18.48 14.37
CA SER A 237 -2.34 18.76 14.49
C SER A 237 -2.64 19.51 15.78
N SER A 238 -1.89 19.23 16.85
CA SER A 238 -2.06 19.80 18.20
C SER A 238 -1.50 21.23 18.35
N GLY A 239 -0.76 21.74 17.35
CA GLY A 239 -0.33 23.14 17.29
C GLY A 239 0.57 23.46 16.09
N PRO A 240 0.93 24.74 15.87
CA PRO A 240 1.72 25.19 14.71
C PRO A 240 3.21 24.83 14.82
N LYS A 241 3.53 23.63 15.33
CA LYS A 241 4.89 23.13 15.46
C LYS A 241 5.21 22.23 14.28
N GLN A 242 6.37 22.47 13.67
CA GLN A 242 6.92 21.53 12.69
C GLN A 242 7.50 20.31 13.42
N LYS A 243 7.23 19.13 12.88
CA LYS A 243 7.70 17.83 13.38
C LYS A 243 8.51 17.15 12.28
N LEU A 244 9.68 16.63 12.64
CA LEU A 244 10.43 15.74 11.76
C LEU A 244 9.87 14.33 11.91
N VAL A 245 9.56 13.70 10.79
CA VAL A 245 9.05 12.34 10.73
C VAL A 245 9.74 11.56 9.62
N ILE A 246 9.61 10.23 9.66
CA ILE A 246 10.03 9.39 8.53
C ILE A 246 9.19 9.74 7.31
N PHE A 247 9.85 10.02 6.18
CA PHE A 247 9.19 10.29 4.91
C PHE A 247 8.29 9.12 4.49
N PRO A 248 7.00 9.35 4.13
CA PRO A 248 6.04 8.26 3.97
C PRO A 248 6.47 7.16 2.97
N PRO A 249 7.03 7.46 1.79
CA PRO A 249 7.56 6.42 0.92
C PRO A 249 8.63 5.52 1.55
N ILE A 250 9.45 6.01 2.48
CA ILE A 250 10.42 5.16 3.19
C ILE A 250 9.70 4.23 4.14
N ALA A 251 8.79 4.74 4.96
CA ALA A 251 7.98 3.94 5.86
C ALA A 251 7.18 2.85 5.10
N VAL A 252 6.53 3.23 4.00
CA VAL A 252 5.77 2.30 3.16
C VAL A 252 6.70 1.26 2.51
N ALA A 253 7.88 1.64 2.01
CA ALA A 253 8.86 0.67 1.52
C ALA A 253 9.41 -0.23 2.64
N SER A 254 9.27 0.18 3.90
CA SER A 254 9.86 -0.46 5.06
C SER A 254 8.97 -1.52 5.71
N HIS A 255 7.66 -1.54 5.43
CA HIS A 255 6.71 -2.33 6.21
C HIS A 255 6.67 -3.84 5.86
N MET A 256 6.36 -4.63 6.89
CA MET A 256 6.06 -6.05 6.84
C MET A 256 4.56 -6.26 7.06
N ALA A 257 4.08 -7.45 6.73
CA ALA A 257 2.70 -7.79 7.07
C ALA A 257 2.54 -7.87 8.61
N PRO A 258 1.40 -7.44 9.16
CA PRO A 258 1.07 -7.66 10.56
C PRO A 258 1.09 -9.16 10.92
N LEU A 259 1.33 -9.45 12.19
CA LEU A 259 1.15 -10.80 12.72
C LEU A 259 -0.35 -11.16 12.76
N PRO A 260 -0.72 -12.45 12.72
CA PRO A 260 -2.11 -12.85 12.87
C PRO A 260 -2.74 -12.31 14.15
N GLY A 261 -3.85 -11.58 14.02
CA GLY A 261 -4.54 -10.94 15.15
C GLY A 261 -4.06 -9.52 15.46
N ASP A 262 -3.01 -9.06 14.78
CA ASP A 262 -2.54 -7.68 14.82
C ASP A 262 -3.03 -6.89 13.60
N TRP A 263 -3.03 -5.57 13.71
CA TRP A 263 -3.47 -4.63 12.67
C TRP A 263 -2.36 -3.66 12.26
N GLN A 264 -1.40 -3.41 13.14
CA GLN A 264 -0.28 -2.52 12.89
C GLN A 264 0.82 -3.25 12.10
N ALA A 265 1.36 -2.57 11.10
CA ALA A 265 2.45 -3.13 10.32
C ALA A 265 3.77 -2.94 11.08
N ARG A 266 4.50 -4.04 11.25
CA ARG A 266 5.91 -4.00 11.69
C ARG A 266 6.79 -3.44 10.57
N LEU A 267 7.97 -2.93 10.88
CA LEU A 267 8.86 -2.32 9.91
C LEU A 267 10.26 -2.91 9.94
N LEU A 268 10.97 -2.76 8.82
CA LEU A 268 12.38 -3.06 8.69
C LEU A 268 13.16 -1.79 8.39
N CYS A 269 14.33 -1.59 9.00
CA CYS A 269 15.22 -0.53 8.55
C CYS A 269 15.83 -0.88 7.18
N GLY A 270 15.40 -0.18 6.12
CA GLY A 270 15.95 -0.37 4.78
C GLY A 270 17.43 -0.04 4.63
N PHE A 271 17.96 0.90 5.45
CA PHE A 271 19.38 1.26 5.41
C PHE A 271 20.27 0.18 6.01
N CYS A 272 19.88 -0.39 7.16
CA CYS A 272 20.58 -1.53 7.74
C CYS A 272 20.53 -2.76 6.81
N GLU A 273 19.40 -2.99 6.14
CA GLU A 273 19.26 -4.07 5.15
C GLU A 273 20.26 -3.89 3.98
N ASP A 274 20.43 -2.65 3.50
CA ASP A 274 21.38 -2.34 2.43
C ASP A 274 22.84 -2.51 2.86
N GLU A 275 23.17 -2.13 4.10
CA GLU A 275 24.50 -2.33 4.67
C GLU A 275 24.83 -3.81 4.84
N ALA A 276 23.88 -4.60 5.35
CA ALA A 276 24.04 -6.05 5.50
C ALA A 276 24.21 -6.81 4.17
N ARG A 277 23.86 -6.19 3.04
CA ARG A 277 24.04 -6.77 1.69
C ARG A 277 25.39 -6.47 1.06
N LYS A 278 26.16 -5.52 1.61
CA LYS A 278 27.48 -5.19 1.07
C LYS A 278 28.44 -6.36 1.32
N PRO A 279 29.28 -6.76 0.33
CA PRO A 279 30.31 -7.76 0.55
C PRO A 279 31.26 -7.28 1.66
N GLN A 280 31.56 -8.16 2.60
CA GLN A 280 32.48 -7.90 3.71
C GLN A 280 33.87 -8.44 3.33
N ASP A 281 34.91 -7.73 3.75
CA ASP A 281 36.29 -8.14 3.52
C ASP A 281 36.63 -9.35 4.42
N GLU A 282 37.40 -10.32 3.90
CA GLU A 282 37.69 -11.61 4.56
C GLU A 282 38.50 -11.50 5.87
N ASP A 283 38.97 -10.31 6.24
CA ASP A 283 39.86 -10.07 7.39
C ASP A 283 39.14 -9.60 8.67
N ASP A 284 37.82 -9.39 8.64
CA ASP A 284 37.04 -9.02 9.83
C ASP A 284 36.63 -10.29 10.62
N GLU A 285 37.50 -10.75 11.52
CA GLU A 285 37.27 -11.91 12.41
C GLU A 285 36.16 -11.69 13.47
N GLU A 286 35.48 -10.55 13.49
CA GLU A 286 34.35 -10.31 14.39
C GLU A 286 33.07 -10.93 13.83
N GLU A 287 32.52 -11.91 14.55
CA GLU A 287 31.21 -12.49 14.28
C GLU A 287 30.15 -11.38 14.31
N ILE A 288 29.82 -10.86 13.13
CA ILE A 288 28.97 -9.67 12.96
C ILE A 288 27.61 -9.92 13.62
N TYR A 289 27.39 -9.20 14.71
CA TYR A 289 26.07 -8.99 15.28
C TYR A 289 25.17 -8.45 14.16
N LYS A 290 24.16 -9.24 13.75
CA LYS A 290 23.06 -8.79 12.89
C LYS A 290 21.94 -8.33 13.82
N PRO A 291 21.78 -7.02 14.08
CA PRO A 291 20.68 -6.56 14.90
C PRO A 291 19.36 -7.06 14.34
N ASN A 292 18.38 -7.29 15.21
CA ASN A 292 17.00 -7.38 14.77
C ASN A 292 16.64 -6.04 14.13
N HIS A 293 16.63 -5.97 12.80
CA HIS A 293 16.21 -4.78 12.07
C HIS A 293 14.68 -4.64 12.01
N GLU A 294 13.95 -5.45 12.79
CA GLU A 294 12.49 -5.48 12.90
C GLU A 294 12.04 -4.52 14.02
N PHE A 295 11.10 -3.65 13.69
CA PHE A 295 10.51 -2.65 14.58
C PHE A 295 9.00 -2.88 14.66
N GLU A 296 8.42 -2.69 15.85
CA GLU A 296 6.98 -2.92 16.07
C GLU A 296 6.12 -1.83 15.42
N ASP A 297 6.60 -0.58 15.45
CA ASP A 297 5.88 0.59 14.96
C ASP A 297 6.78 1.65 14.32
N LEU A 298 6.16 2.71 13.80
CA LEU A 298 6.87 3.82 13.16
C LEU A 298 7.68 4.66 14.15
N ALA A 299 7.24 4.77 15.41
CA ALA A 299 7.96 5.52 16.43
C ALA A 299 9.29 4.84 16.77
N SER A 300 9.29 3.53 16.94
CA SER A 300 10.45 2.69 17.20
C SER A 300 11.44 2.74 16.03
N LEU A 301 10.95 2.67 14.79
CA LEU A 301 11.80 2.86 13.61
C LEU A 301 12.36 4.29 13.57
N GLN A 302 11.58 5.30 13.92
CA GLN A 302 12.03 6.69 13.90
C GLN A 302 13.15 6.91 14.91
N GLU A 303 13.00 6.41 16.14
CA GLU A 303 14.07 6.44 17.14
C GLU A 303 15.35 5.79 16.59
N HIS A 304 15.25 4.59 16.00
CA HIS A 304 16.40 3.93 15.37
C HIS A 304 17.05 4.79 14.28
N MET A 305 16.25 5.39 13.39
CA MET A 305 16.76 6.25 12.32
C MET A 305 17.47 7.49 12.87
N GLU A 306 16.98 8.08 13.96
CA GLU A 306 17.59 9.22 14.64
C GLU A 306 18.90 8.85 15.34
N TRP A 307 19.04 7.62 15.84
CA TRP A 307 20.27 7.19 16.51
C TRP A 307 21.34 6.66 15.54
N GLN A 308 20.95 5.86 14.54
CA GLN A 308 21.88 5.09 13.69
C GLN A 308 22.05 5.67 12.28
N HIS A 309 21.07 6.45 11.81
CA HIS A 309 21.06 7.04 10.47
C HIS A 309 20.89 8.56 10.53
N ALA A 310 21.19 9.19 11.68
CA ALA A 310 21.17 10.64 11.79
C ALA A 310 22.16 11.26 10.81
N GLU A 311 21.68 12.22 10.02
CA GLU A 311 22.57 13.11 9.31
C GLU A 311 23.32 13.94 10.35
N ALA A 312 24.66 13.94 10.29
CA ALA A 312 25.47 14.85 11.09
C ALA A 312 25.00 16.28 10.78
N VAL A 313 24.29 16.90 11.72
CA VAL A 313 23.93 18.31 11.64
C VAL A 313 25.24 19.07 11.49
N PRO A 314 25.45 19.88 10.42
CA PRO A 314 26.63 20.71 10.33
C PRO A 314 26.63 21.62 11.56
N ASP A 315 27.70 21.52 12.34
CA ASP A 315 27.92 22.25 13.59
C ASP A 315 27.69 23.75 13.36
N GLY A 316 26.52 24.23 13.79
CA GLY A 316 26.12 25.62 13.56
C GLY A 316 24.85 26.05 14.28
N GLN A 317 24.03 25.10 14.75
CA GLN A 317 22.82 25.38 15.54
C GLN A 317 22.75 24.62 16.87
N ARG A 318 23.89 24.23 17.44
CA ARG A 318 23.98 24.11 18.90
C ARG A 318 23.96 25.53 19.47
N SER A 319 22.75 26.03 19.70
CA SER A 319 22.50 27.14 20.63
C SER A 319 23.21 26.80 21.94
N ASN A 320 24.37 27.43 22.16
CA ASN A 320 25.00 27.55 23.46
C ASN A 320 23.98 28.19 24.42
N ASN A 321 23.31 27.36 25.21
CA ASN A 321 22.68 27.73 26.48
C ASN A 321 22.63 26.46 27.33
N CYS A 322 23.71 26.19 28.09
CA CYS A 322 23.76 26.38 29.55
C CYS A 322 23.28 25.11 30.29
N LEU A 323 23.86 24.64 31.40
CA LEU A 323 24.97 25.03 32.27
C LEU A 323 25.23 23.79 33.14
N VAL A 324 26.49 23.43 33.37
CA VAL A 324 26.86 22.46 34.41
C VAL A 324 26.54 23.07 35.77
N MET A 325 25.83 22.33 36.62
CA MET A 325 25.99 22.39 38.07
C MET A 325 26.47 21.03 38.55
#